data_AF-A0A4R2J359-F1
#
_entry.id   AF-A0A4R2J359-F1
#
_cell.length_a   1.000
_cell.length_b   1.000
_cell.length_c   1.000
_cell.angle_alpha   90.00
_cell.angle_beta   90.00
_cell.angle_gamma   90.00
#
_symmetry.space_group_name_H-M   'P 1'
#
loop_
_entity.id
_entity.type
_entity.pdbx_description
1 polymer ?
#
loop_
_entity_poly.entity_id
_entity_poly.type
_entity_poly.pdbx_seq_one_letter_code
_entity_poly.pdbx_strand_id
1 'polypeptide(L)'
;MIGLHSVAEVVPFAAATAGYALVPDLDHPGARASRLLGPLTRIVSTAVRAFSGVLYNATKGPRDEEGTGKHRHATHTLAAAIALGMLAATAGDRGKWAVLAVAVAGFVLAADVLGDWLLVAVLGAAAWSVSGTALPGTTAADAVQAGLSEIGGWIGLSVALGMFVHCLGDSLTRSGCPWLWPLPIRGETWFEIRLPRLLRFRTGGWVEHLLIAPLLLAAGVVLLPGGLGIVEHLFTATSVWLAER
;
A
#
# COMPACT_ATOMS: atom_id res chain seq x y z
N MET A 1 -14.16 -13.86 1.95
CA MET A 1 -12.79 -13.40 1.66
C MET A 1 -12.80 -12.71 0.31
N ILE A 2 -12.01 -11.64 0.15
CA ILE A 2 -11.57 -11.18 -1.18
C ILE A 2 -10.97 -12.43 -1.86
N GLY A 3 -11.12 -12.64 -3.17
CA GLY A 3 -10.84 -13.92 -3.87
C GLY A 3 -9.39 -14.44 -3.87
N LEU A 4 -8.59 -14.09 -2.86
CA LEU A 4 -7.28 -14.62 -2.51
C LEU A 4 -7.45 -15.66 -1.40
N HIS A 5 -7.05 -16.90 -1.66
CA HIS A 5 -7.32 -18.05 -0.82
C HIS A 5 -6.05 -18.76 -0.33
N SER A 6 -4.89 -18.47 -0.92
CA SER A 6 -3.63 -19.07 -0.51
C SER A 6 -2.59 -18.04 -0.07
N VAL A 7 -1.64 -18.47 0.76
CA VAL A 7 -0.49 -17.63 1.20
C VAL A 7 0.29 -17.13 -0.02
N ALA A 8 0.38 -17.94 -1.07
CA ALA A 8 1.15 -17.61 -2.26
C ALA A 8 0.49 -16.52 -3.13
N GLU A 9 -0.83 -16.33 -2.99
CA GLU A 9 -1.58 -15.24 -3.63
C GLU A 9 -1.58 -13.97 -2.74
N VAL A 10 -1.75 -14.15 -1.43
CA VAL A 10 -1.82 -13.05 -0.45
C VAL A 10 -0.49 -12.33 -0.30
N VAL A 11 0.65 -13.04 -0.30
CA VAL A 11 1.98 -12.44 -0.08
C VAL A 11 2.35 -11.44 -1.17
N PRO A 12 2.29 -11.76 -2.49
CA PRO A 12 2.54 -10.79 -3.55
C PRO A 12 1.54 -9.63 -3.52
N PHE A 13 0.26 -9.88 -3.27
CA PHE A 13 -0.73 -8.80 -3.17
C PHE A 13 -0.42 -7.82 -2.02
N ALA A 14 -0.15 -8.34 -0.83
CA ALA A 14 0.18 -7.55 0.35
C ALA A 14 1.50 -6.78 0.17
N ALA A 15 2.52 -7.43 -0.41
CA ALA A 15 3.80 -6.81 -0.72
C ALA A 15 3.64 -5.64 -1.70
N ALA A 16 2.90 -5.83 -2.80
CA ALA A 16 2.63 -4.77 -3.76
C ALA A 16 1.85 -3.62 -3.11
N THR A 17 0.81 -3.93 -2.33
CA THR A 17 0.00 -2.95 -1.59
C THR A 17 0.85 -2.12 -0.63
N ALA A 18 1.74 -2.76 0.14
CA ALA A 18 2.67 -2.09 1.03
C ALA A 18 3.62 -1.14 0.27
N GLY A 19 4.09 -1.56 -0.91
CA GLY A 19 4.88 -0.71 -1.79
C GLY A 19 4.12 0.53 -2.28
N TYR A 20 2.86 0.36 -2.69
CA TYR A 20 2.05 1.49 -3.16
C TYR A 20 1.57 2.44 -2.07
N ALA A 21 1.64 2.03 -0.81
CA ALA A 21 1.50 2.96 0.30
C ALA A 21 2.58 4.06 0.28
N LEU A 22 3.71 3.86 -0.40
CA LEU A 22 4.77 4.88 -0.51
C LEU A 22 4.57 5.85 -1.69
N VAL A 23 3.60 5.61 -2.57
CA VAL A 23 3.35 6.47 -3.73
C VAL A 23 2.98 7.89 -3.33
N PRO A 24 2.13 8.14 -2.32
CA PRO A 24 1.79 9.51 -1.95
C PRO A 24 2.99 10.35 -1.56
N ASP A 25 3.95 9.74 -0.86
CA ASP A 25 5.20 10.36 -0.40
C ASP A 25 6.20 10.71 -1.52
N LEU A 26 5.94 10.29 -2.77
CA LEU A 26 6.69 10.79 -3.93
C LEU A 26 6.57 12.31 -4.09
N ASP A 27 5.57 12.95 -3.45
CA ASP A 27 5.42 14.40 -3.41
C ASP A 27 6.41 15.10 -2.45
N HIS A 28 7.25 14.35 -1.72
CA HIS A 28 8.23 14.91 -0.81
C HIS A 28 9.68 14.64 -1.28
N PRO A 29 10.51 15.67 -1.54
CA PRO A 29 11.88 15.46 -2.05
C PRO A 29 12.79 14.76 -1.03
N GLY A 30 12.42 14.85 0.25
CA GLY A 30 13.10 14.21 1.37
C GLY A 30 12.60 12.80 1.70
N ALA A 31 11.59 12.26 1.01
CA ALA A 31 11.10 10.91 1.27
C ALA A 31 12.05 9.84 0.71
N ARG A 32 11.99 8.64 1.29
CA ARG A 32 12.75 7.48 0.81
C ARG A 32 12.36 7.12 -0.62
N ALA A 33 11.06 7.00 -0.88
CA ALA A 33 10.49 6.71 -2.21
C ALA A 33 11.03 7.64 -3.31
N SER A 34 11.10 8.95 -3.04
CA SER A 34 11.60 9.96 -3.97
C SER A 34 13.10 9.84 -4.29
N ARG A 35 13.88 9.15 -3.45
CA ARG A 35 15.33 8.96 -3.62
C ARG A 35 15.73 7.56 -4.06
N LEU A 36 14.79 6.60 -4.03
CA LEU A 36 15.08 5.17 -4.17
C LEU A 36 15.85 4.82 -5.44
N LEU A 37 15.43 5.32 -6.61
CA LEU A 37 16.06 5.03 -7.91
C LEU A 37 16.88 6.21 -8.42
N GLY A 38 17.39 7.05 -7.51
CA GLY A 38 18.24 8.19 -7.83
C GLY A 38 17.53 9.21 -8.75
N PRO A 39 18.06 9.49 -9.96
CA PRO A 39 17.48 10.50 -10.86
C PRO A 39 16.03 10.21 -11.25
N LEU A 40 15.67 8.93 -11.44
CA LEU A 40 14.34 8.56 -11.94
C LEU A 40 13.24 8.96 -10.95
N THR A 41 13.37 8.55 -9.68
CA THR A 41 12.38 8.90 -8.65
C THR A 41 12.39 10.39 -8.31
N ARG A 42 13.52 11.09 -8.48
CA ARG A 42 13.60 12.55 -8.31
C ARG A 42 12.85 13.31 -9.40
N ILE A 43 12.92 12.83 -10.65
CA ILE A 43 12.16 13.39 -11.77
C ILE A 43 10.66 13.18 -11.52
N VAL A 44 10.27 11.95 -11.16
CA VAL A 44 8.88 11.64 -10.79
C VAL A 44 8.40 12.54 -9.65
N SER A 45 9.18 12.66 -8.56
CA SER A 45 8.82 13.54 -7.44
C SER A 45 8.66 14.99 -7.87
N THR A 46 9.53 15.49 -8.75
CA THR A 46 9.44 16.87 -9.26
C THR A 46 8.16 17.09 -10.05
N ALA A 47 7.81 16.14 -10.93
CA ALA A 47 6.58 16.19 -11.70
C ALA A 47 5.32 16.11 -10.82
N VAL A 48 5.28 15.18 -9.87
CA VAL A 48 4.19 15.01 -8.91
C VAL A 48 3.96 16.28 -8.09
N ARG A 49 5.04 16.87 -7.58
CA ARG A 49 4.99 18.14 -6.81
C ARG A 49 4.50 19.30 -7.65
N ALA A 50 5.00 19.42 -8.88
CA ALA A 50 4.58 20.46 -9.80
C ALA A 50 3.08 20.34 -10.10
N PHE A 51 2.62 19.14 -10.46
CA PHE A 51 1.21 18.84 -10.67
C PHE A 51 0.36 19.18 -9.43
N SER A 52 0.78 18.71 -8.25
CA SER A 52 0.05 18.97 -7.01
C SER A 52 -0.06 20.46 -6.70
N GLY A 53 1.02 21.23 -6.90
CA GLY A 53 0.98 22.68 -6.71
C GLY A 53 0.08 23.40 -7.72
N VAL A 54 0.06 22.98 -8.98
CA VAL A 54 -0.86 23.53 -9.99
C VAL A 54 -2.31 23.21 -9.60
N LEU A 55 -2.61 21.95 -9.27
CA LEU A 55 -3.94 21.52 -8.89
C LEU A 55 -4.44 22.23 -7.63
N TYR A 56 -3.58 22.38 -6.63
CA TYR A 56 -3.90 23.13 -5.41
C TYR A 56 -4.26 24.57 -5.72
N ASN A 57 -3.39 25.30 -6.42
CA ASN A 57 -3.64 26.71 -6.73
C ASN A 57 -4.88 26.92 -7.60
N ALA A 58 -5.19 25.96 -8.48
CA ALA A 58 -6.38 26.01 -9.32
C ALA A 58 -7.70 25.71 -8.55
N THR A 59 -7.64 24.96 -7.46
CA THR A 59 -8.84 24.43 -6.78
C THR A 59 -8.97 24.81 -5.31
N LYS A 60 -8.00 25.56 -4.76
CA LYS A 60 -8.03 26.00 -3.37
C LYS A 60 -9.26 26.88 -3.11
N GLY A 61 -9.99 26.54 -2.07
CA GLY A 61 -11.11 27.27 -1.53
C GLY A 61 -10.67 28.52 -0.76
N PRO A 62 -11.63 29.36 -0.35
CA PRO A 62 -11.36 30.66 0.26
C PRO A 62 -10.71 30.57 1.65
N ARG A 63 -10.81 29.41 2.34
CA ARG A 63 -10.18 29.20 3.66
C ARG A 63 -9.00 28.24 3.63
N ASP A 64 -8.64 27.70 2.46
CA ASP A 64 -7.44 26.87 2.34
C ASP A 64 -6.18 27.69 2.59
N GLU A 65 -5.21 27.07 3.27
CA GLU A 65 -3.98 27.71 3.73
C GLU A 65 -3.21 28.41 2.59
N GLU A 66 -2.51 29.49 2.91
CA GLU A 66 -1.54 30.08 1.99
C GLU A 66 -0.31 29.17 1.93
N GLY A 67 -0.12 28.50 0.79
CA GLY A 67 0.91 27.48 0.66
C GLY A 67 1.10 27.05 -0.79
N THR A 68 2.13 26.23 -1.03
CA THR A 68 2.49 25.81 -2.39
C THR A 68 1.64 24.66 -2.92
N GLY A 69 0.94 23.92 -2.04
CA GLY A 69 0.19 22.71 -2.41
C GLY A 69 1.03 21.55 -2.94
N LYS A 70 2.35 21.59 -2.79
CA LYS A 70 3.27 20.62 -3.41
C LYS A 70 3.42 19.31 -2.62
N HIS A 71 3.05 19.29 -1.35
CA HIS A 71 3.21 18.14 -0.45
C HIS A 71 1.92 17.93 0.35
N ARG A 72 1.50 16.69 0.56
CA ARG A 72 0.27 16.28 1.27
C ARG A 72 -1.02 16.76 0.62
N HIS A 73 -1.00 16.96 -0.70
CA HIS A 73 -2.17 17.42 -1.46
C HIS A 73 -2.59 16.38 -2.48
N ALA A 74 -2.36 16.58 -3.78
CA ALA A 74 -2.99 15.80 -4.84
C ALA A 74 -2.89 14.28 -4.64
N THR A 75 -1.71 13.77 -4.27
CA THR A 75 -1.46 12.34 -4.07
C THR A 75 -2.07 11.76 -2.79
N HIS A 76 -2.44 12.61 -1.83
CA HIS A 76 -2.99 12.24 -0.53
C HIS A 76 -4.53 12.37 -0.50
N THR A 77 -5.17 12.00 -1.61
CA THR A 77 -6.62 12.07 -1.81
C THR A 77 -7.19 10.72 -2.23
N LEU A 78 -8.45 10.47 -1.90
CA LEU A 78 -9.14 9.25 -2.33
C LEU A 78 -9.32 9.24 -3.85
N ALA A 79 -9.54 10.43 -4.42
CA ALA A 79 -9.60 10.65 -5.85
C ALA A 79 -8.32 10.15 -6.55
N ALA A 80 -7.13 10.50 -6.05
CA ALA A 80 -5.88 10.03 -6.61
C ALA A 80 -5.67 8.52 -6.43
N ALA A 81 -6.03 7.97 -5.26
CA ALA A 81 -5.96 6.53 -5.01
C ALA A 81 -6.83 5.74 -6.01
N ILE A 82 -8.08 6.17 -6.22
CA ILE A 82 -9.00 5.55 -7.18
C ILE A 82 -8.47 5.73 -8.60
N ALA A 83 -8.08 6.96 -8.99
CA ALA A 83 -7.63 7.25 -10.34
C ALA A 83 -6.37 6.45 -10.73
N LEU A 84 -5.37 6.39 -9.84
CA LEU A 84 -4.16 5.60 -10.09
C LEU A 84 -4.41 4.10 -10.01
N GLY A 85 -5.34 3.65 -9.15
CA GLY A 85 -5.80 2.25 -9.15
C GLY A 85 -6.47 1.85 -10.47
N MET A 86 -7.37 2.68 -10.99
CA MET A 86 -8.00 2.46 -12.30
C MET A 86 -6.98 2.54 -13.44
N LEU A 87 -6.02 3.45 -13.39
CA LEU A 87 -4.92 3.52 -14.35
C LEU A 87 -4.09 2.23 -14.34
N ALA A 88 -3.78 1.70 -13.16
CA ALA A 88 -3.04 0.45 -13.02
C ALA A 88 -3.85 -0.77 -13.49
N ALA A 89 -5.15 -0.82 -13.21
CA ALA A 89 -6.04 -1.86 -13.73
C ALA A 89 -6.09 -1.85 -15.27
N THR A 90 -6.33 -0.68 -15.87
CA THR A 90 -6.36 -0.52 -17.33
C THR A 90 -5.00 -0.73 -17.99
N ALA A 91 -3.89 -0.44 -17.28
CA ALA A 91 -2.56 -0.82 -17.74
C ALA A 91 -2.39 -2.34 -17.75
N GLY A 92 -2.93 -3.04 -16.76
CA GLY A 92 -2.93 -4.51 -16.72
C GLY A 92 -3.56 -5.15 -17.95
N ASP A 93 -4.62 -4.55 -18.49
CA ASP A 93 -5.29 -4.99 -19.71
C ASP A 93 -4.40 -4.87 -20.97
N ARG A 94 -3.32 -4.07 -20.92
CA ARG A 94 -2.35 -3.94 -22.04
C ARG A 94 -1.36 -5.10 -22.13
N GLY A 95 -1.48 -6.08 -21.25
CA GLY A 95 -0.74 -7.34 -21.29
C GLY A 95 0.30 -7.48 -20.18
N LYS A 96 0.87 -8.68 -20.13
CA LYS A 96 1.70 -9.16 -19.00
C LYS A 96 2.90 -8.29 -18.64
N TRP A 97 3.48 -7.58 -19.62
CA TRP A 97 4.62 -6.69 -19.38
C TRP A 97 4.22 -5.42 -18.64
N ALA A 98 3.02 -4.90 -18.88
CA ALA A 98 2.49 -3.77 -18.13
C ALA A 98 2.17 -4.18 -16.69
N VAL A 99 1.55 -5.36 -16.49
CA VAL A 99 1.34 -5.94 -15.15
C VAL A 99 2.68 -6.09 -14.42
N LEU A 100 3.68 -6.69 -15.08
CA LEU A 100 5.00 -6.90 -14.48
C LEU A 100 5.65 -5.57 -14.09
N ALA A 101 5.62 -4.56 -14.97
CA ALA A 101 6.22 -3.25 -14.70
C ALA A 101 5.58 -2.57 -13.48
N VAL A 102 4.25 -2.62 -13.40
CA VAL A 102 3.50 -2.07 -12.27
C VAL A 102 3.88 -2.86 -11.00
N ALA A 103 3.72 -4.19 -10.99
CA ALA A 103 4.05 -5.05 -9.86
C ALA A 103 5.49 -4.86 -9.34
N VAL A 104 6.48 -4.82 -10.24
CA VAL A 104 7.89 -4.59 -9.89
C VAL A 104 8.08 -3.23 -9.23
N ALA A 105 7.41 -2.16 -9.72
CA ALA A 105 7.47 -0.86 -9.06
C ALA A 105 6.96 -0.92 -7.62
N GLY A 106 5.86 -1.63 -7.38
CA GLY A 106 5.35 -1.90 -6.03
C GLY A 106 6.35 -2.67 -5.17
N PHE A 107 6.89 -3.78 -5.66
CA PHE A 107 7.85 -4.60 -4.91
C PHE A 107 9.16 -3.89 -4.60
N VAL A 108 9.67 -3.07 -5.52
CA VAL A 108 10.88 -2.27 -5.30
C VAL A 108 10.64 -1.23 -4.20
N LEU A 109 9.50 -0.54 -4.22
CA LEU A 109 9.12 0.39 -3.14
C LEU A 109 8.95 -0.34 -1.80
N ALA A 110 8.31 -1.51 -1.80
CA ALA A 110 8.11 -2.30 -0.60
C ALA A 110 9.45 -2.82 -0.03
N ALA A 111 10.36 -3.29 -0.88
CA ALA A 111 11.68 -3.78 -0.48
C ALA A 111 12.54 -2.67 0.13
N ASP A 112 12.43 -1.41 -0.32
CA ASP A 112 13.12 -0.30 0.33
C ASP A 112 12.73 -0.22 1.81
N VAL A 113 11.43 -0.30 2.14
CA VAL A 113 10.97 -0.09 3.51
C VAL A 113 11.02 -1.35 4.37
N LEU A 114 10.68 -2.50 3.81
CA LEU A 114 10.57 -3.77 4.53
C LEU A 114 11.87 -4.59 4.50
N GLY A 115 12.75 -4.32 3.53
CA GLY A 115 14.03 -5.03 3.31
C GLY A 115 13.98 -6.04 2.17
N ASP A 116 15.17 -6.37 1.64
CA ASP A 116 15.35 -7.23 0.44
C ASP A 116 14.84 -8.67 0.61
N TRP A 117 14.68 -9.15 1.84
CA TRP A 117 14.10 -10.47 2.12
C TRP A 117 12.69 -10.61 1.55
N LEU A 118 11.97 -9.49 1.37
CA LEU A 118 10.66 -9.46 0.73
C LEU A 118 10.70 -10.04 -0.67
N LEU A 119 11.77 -9.79 -1.43
CA LEU A 119 11.94 -10.36 -2.78
C LEU A 119 12.03 -11.88 -2.70
N VAL A 120 12.72 -12.42 -1.70
CA VAL A 120 12.79 -13.87 -1.47
C VAL A 120 11.42 -14.43 -1.11
N ALA A 121 10.65 -13.73 -0.26
CA ALA A 121 9.30 -14.16 0.11
C ALA A 121 8.33 -14.16 -1.09
N VAL A 122 8.36 -13.12 -1.92
CA VAL A 122 7.52 -13.01 -3.13
C VAL A 122 7.94 -14.04 -4.19
N LEU A 123 9.24 -14.22 -4.43
CA LEU A 123 9.73 -15.21 -5.38
C LEU A 123 9.46 -16.65 -4.88
N GLY A 124 9.58 -16.89 -3.57
CA GLY A 124 9.23 -18.16 -2.95
C GLY A 124 7.74 -18.48 -3.05
N ALA A 125 6.88 -17.49 -2.81
CA ALA A 125 5.44 -17.60 -3.04
C ALA A 125 5.12 -17.92 -4.52
N ALA A 126 5.73 -17.19 -5.45
CA ALA A 126 5.55 -17.44 -6.88
C ALA A 126 6.02 -18.86 -7.28
N ALA A 127 7.20 -19.27 -6.83
CA ALA A 127 7.73 -20.61 -7.09
C ALA A 127 6.85 -21.72 -6.47
N TRP A 128 6.31 -21.48 -5.28
CA TRP A 128 5.36 -22.39 -4.64
C TRP A 128 4.08 -22.54 -5.45
N SER A 129 3.46 -21.43 -5.88
CA SER A 129 2.30 -21.44 -6.78
C SER A 129 2.59 -22.25 -8.04
N VAL A 130 3.73 -21.99 -8.70
CA VAL A 130 4.16 -22.75 -9.89
C VAL A 130 4.24 -24.25 -9.59
N SER A 131 4.89 -24.62 -8.49
CA SER A 131 5.07 -26.04 -8.12
C SER A 131 3.77 -26.75 -7.73
N GLY A 132 2.83 -26.04 -7.10
CA GLY A 132 1.54 -26.58 -6.68
C GLY A 132 0.52 -26.69 -7.82
N THR A 133 0.65 -25.86 -8.86
CA THR A 133 -0.18 -25.92 -10.08
C THR A 133 0.46 -26.70 -11.22
N ALA A 134 1.66 -27.25 -11.02
CA ALA A 134 2.39 -28.00 -12.04
C ALA A 134 1.67 -29.32 -12.37
N LEU A 135 0.67 -29.24 -13.25
CA LEU A 135 0.10 -30.40 -13.90
C LEU A 135 1.14 -31.03 -14.82
N PRO A 136 1.13 -32.35 -15.05
CA PRO A 136 1.98 -32.97 -16.06
C PRO A 136 1.83 -32.25 -17.41
N GLY A 137 2.90 -31.65 -17.91
CA GLY A 137 2.93 -30.91 -19.18
C GLY A 137 2.89 -29.38 -19.09
N THR A 138 2.80 -28.76 -17.91
CA THR A 138 2.92 -27.30 -17.77
C THR A 138 4.38 -26.85 -17.87
N THR A 139 4.66 -25.82 -18.67
CA THR A 139 6.00 -25.24 -18.78
C THR A 139 6.22 -24.15 -17.72
N ALA A 140 7.48 -23.77 -17.48
CA ALA A 140 7.81 -22.60 -16.65
C ALA A 140 7.18 -21.30 -17.19
N ALA A 141 7.00 -21.20 -18.52
CA ALA A 141 6.37 -20.04 -19.14
C ALA A 141 4.87 -19.95 -18.82
N ASP A 142 4.18 -21.10 -18.78
CA ASP A 142 2.75 -21.16 -18.43
C ASP A 142 2.54 -20.74 -16.98
N ALA A 143 3.43 -21.17 -16.08
CA ALA A 143 3.35 -20.84 -14.68
C ALA A 143 3.65 -19.36 -14.39
N VAL A 144 4.63 -18.77 -15.09
CA VAL A 144 4.87 -17.31 -15.05
C VAL A 144 3.68 -16.55 -15.61
N GLN A 145 3.08 -17.02 -16.71
CA GLN A 145 1.90 -16.40 -17.30
C GLN A 145 0.71 -16.43 -16.33
N ALA A 146 0.49 -17.55 -15.63
CA ALA A 146 -0.55 -17.68 -14.63
C ALA A 146 -0.36 -16.70 -13.46
N GLY A 147 0.85 -16.63 -12.90
CA GLY A 147 1.17 -15.69 -11.82
C GLY A 147 1.01 -14.23 -12.23
N LEU A 148 1.43 -13.86 -13.45
CA LEU A 148 1.20 -12.51 -13.97
C LEU A 148 -0.28 -12.21 -14.20
N SER A 149 -1.07 -13.20 -14.64
CA SER A 149 -2.52 -13.04 -14.79
C SER A 149 -3.19 -12.80 -13.43
N GLU A 150 -2.77 -13.53 -12.41
CA GLU A 150 -3.29 -13.41 -11.04
C GLU A 150 -2.97 -12.04 -10.44
N ILE A 151 -1.69 -11.61 -10.49
CA ILE A 151 -1.28 -10.28 -10.05
C ILE A 151 -2.02 -9.21 -10.83
N GLY A 152 -2.17 -9.39 -12.15
CA GLY A 152 -2.87 -8.46 -13.03
C GLY A 152 -4.33 -8.21 -12.63
N GLY A 153 -5.03 -9.24 -12.15
CA GLY A 153 -6.42 -9.11 -11.69
C GLY A 153 -6.59 -8.20 -10.45
N TRP A 154 -5.54 -8.05 -9.64
CA TRP A 154 -5.59 -7.29 -8.39
C TRP A 154 -4.70 -6.05 -8.37
N ILE A 155 -3.86 -5.83 -9.40
CA ILE A 155 -2.83 -4.78 -9.36
C ILE A 155 -3.40 -3.37 -9.18
N GLY A 156 -4.53 -3.07 -9.82
CA GLY A 156 -5.23 -1.80 -9.63
C GLY A 156 -5.77 -1.62 -8.22
N LEU A 157 -6.27 -2.70 -7.61
CA LEU A 157 -6.70 -2.69 -6.21
C LEU A 157 -5.50 -2.50 -5.28
N SER A 158 -4.36 -3.15 -5.53
CA SER A 158 -3.14 -2.98 -4.73
C SER A 158 -2.67 -1.53 -4.71
N VAL A 159 -2.69 -0.85 -5.86
CA VAL A 159 -2.34 0.58 -5.96
C VAL A 159 -3.30 1.45 -5.16
N ALA A 160 -4.61 1.31 -5.41
CA ALA A 160 -5.63 2.09 -4.73
C ALA A 160 -5.61 1.86 -3.22
N LEU A 161 -5.52 0.60 -2.79
CA LEU A 161 -5.53 0.21 -1.39
C LEU A 161 -4.26 0.68 -0.67
N GLY A 162 -3.09 0.60 -1.30
CA GLY A 162 -1.84 1.11 -0.74
C GLY A 162 -1.93 2.61 -0.45
N MET A 163 -2.33 3.39 -1.46
CA MET A 163 -2.52 4.84 -1.31
C MET A 163 -3.62 5.18 -0.28
N PHE A 164 -4.72 4.41 -0.25
CA PHE A 164 -5.78 4.54 0.74
C PHE A 164 -5.25 4.35 2.17
N VAL A 165 -4.47 3.29 2.40
CA VAL A 165 -3.90 2.98 3.72
C VAL A 165 -2.90 4.04 4.15
N HIS A 166 -2.13 4.60 3.21
CA HIS A 166 -1.25 5.74 3.51
C HIS A 166 -2.04 6.96 3.99
N CYS A 167 -3.08 7.36 3.24
CA CYS A 167 -3.95 8.49 3.62
C CYS A 167 -4.66 8.24 4.96
N LEU A 168 -5.11 7.01 5.19
CA LEU A 168 -5.68 6.59 6.48
C LEU A 168 -4.65 6.79 7.58
N GLY A 169 -3.43 6.27 7.40
CA GLY A 169 -2.33 6.41 8.34
C GLY A 169 -2.04 7.88 8.67
N ASP A 170 -1.87 8.73 7.65
CA ASP A 170 -1.64 10.17 7.81
C ASP A 170 -2.76 10.86 8.60
N SER A 171 -4.03 10.46 8.37
CA SER A 171 -5.21 10.98 9.08
C SER A 171 -5.24 10.61 10.58
N LEU A 172 -4.55 9.55 10.98
CA LEU A 172 -4.37 9.17 12.39
C LEU A 172 -3.28 10.00 13.09
N THR A 173 -2.42 10.68 12.31
CA THR A 173 -1.31 11.49 12.85
C THR A 173 -1.73 12.92 13.20
N ARG A 174 -0.77 13.72 13.67
CA ARG A 174 -0.99 15.15 13.96
C ARG A 174 -1.19 16.00 12.70
N SER A 175 -0.62 15.59 11.57
CA SER A 175 -0.64 16.35 10.33
C SER A 175 -1.96 16.20 9.59
N GLY A 176 -2.43 14.97 9.39
CA GLY A 176 -3.61 14.68 8.58
C GLY A 176 -3.34 14.74 7.08
N CYS A 177 -4.41 14.58 6.30
CA CYS A 177 -4.38 14.76 4.85
C CYS A 177 -5.77 15.11 4.26
N PRO A 178 -5.85 15.71 3.07
CA PRO A 178 -7.09 16.16 2.42
C PRO A 178 -7.81 15.02 1.70
N TRP A 179 -8.12 13.94 2.42
CA TRP A 179 -8.57 12.68 1.83
C TRP A 179 -9.83 12.83 0.95
N LEU A 180 -10.75 13.71 1.35
CA LEU A 180 -12.04 13.94 0.70
C LEU A 180 -12.02 15.04 -0.37
N TRP A 181 -10.85 15.57 -0.75
CA TRP A 181 -10.77 16.47 -1.90
C TRP A 181 -11.46 15.82 -3.12
N PRO A 182 -12.30 16.55 -3.90
CA PRO A 182 -12.48 18.01 -3.91
C PRO A 182 -13.67 18.52 -3.08
N LEU A 183 -14.16 17.77 -2.08
CA LEU A 183 -15.32 18.17 -1.29
C LEU A 183 -14.96 19.32 -0.33
N PRO A 184 -15.60 20.50 -0.42
CA PRO A 184 -15.30 21.60 0.49
C PRO A 184 -15.87 21.33 1.88
N ILE A 185 -15.01 21.34 2.89
CA ILE A 185 -15.36 21.18 4.29
C ILE A 185 -14.98 22.45 5.02
N ARG A 186 -15.96 23.12 5.65
CA ARG A 186 -15.76 24.38 6.39
C ARG A 186 -15.16 25.53 5.56
N GLY A 187 -15.19 25.45 4.22
CA GLY A 187 -14.64 26.47 3.31
C GLY A 187 -13.21 26.17 2.84
N GLU A 188 -12.65 25.04 3.26
CA GLU A 188 -11.39 24.46 2.79
C GLU A 188 -11.72 23.33 1.80
N THR A 189 -11.23 23.41 0.56
CA THR A 189 -11.34 22.33 -0.42
C THR A 189 -10.31 21.23 -0.13
N TRP A 190 -9.20 21.61 0.49
CA TRP A 190 -8.10 20.73 0.89
C TRP A 190 -8.09 20.51 2.40
N PHE A 191 -9.28 20.30 2.98
CA PHE A 191 -9.45 20.13 4.42
C PHE A 191 -8.74 18.88 4.95
N GLU A 192 -7.75 19.08 5.82
CA GLU A 192 -6.95 18.00 6.41
C GLU A 192 -7.74 17.21 7.47
N ILE A 193 -8.18 16.02 7.09
CA ILE A 193 -8.90 15.10 7.97
C ILE A 193 -7.93 14.52 8.99
N ARG A 194 -8.34 14.60 10.26
CA ARG A 194 -7.57 14.20 11.43
C ARG A 194 -8.50 13.62 12.48
N LEU A 195 -8.02 12.64 13.24
CA LEU A 195 -8.71 12.19 14.45
C LEU A 195 -8.85 13.31 15.51
N PRO A 196 -9.70 13.14 16.54
CA PRO A 196 -9.69 14.02 17.72
C PRO A 196 -8.29 14.10 18.34
N ARG A 197 -7.92 15.26 18.90
CA ARG A 197 -6.54 15.55 19.38
C ARG A 197 -5.96 14.48 20.32
N LEU A 198 -6.80 13.86 21.15
CA LEU A 198 -6.38 12.84 22.13
C LEU A 198 -5.97 11.50 21.50
N LEU A 199 -6.45 11.20 20.29
CA LEU A 199 -6.17 9.94 19.60
C LEU A 199 -5.02 10.05 18.59
N ARG A 200 -4.46 11.26 18.40
CA ARG A 200 -3.39 11.49 17.43
C ARG A 200 -2.05 11.08 17.99
N PHE A 201 -1.29 10.31 17.21
CA PHE A 201 0.11 10.02 17.49
C PHE A 201 1.05 10.80 16.56
N ARG A 202 2.34 10.82 16.91
CA ARG A 202 3.40 11.44 16.09
C ARG A 202 4.05 10.35 15.25
N THR A 203 4.23 10.62 13.96
CA THR A 203 4.98 9.75 13.04
C THR A 203 6.42 9.58 13.51
N GLY A 204 6.95 8.36 13.45
CA GLY A 204 8.27 7.97 13.99
C GLY A 204 8.37 8.06 15.51
N GLY A 205 7.22 8.11 16.21
CA GLY A 205 7.15 8.21 17.66
C GLY A 205 7.10 6.85 18.35
N TRP A 206 7.24 6.84 19.68
CA TRP A 206 7.21 5.61 20.47
C TRP A 206 5.87 4.86 20.37
N VAL A 207 4.74 5.56 20.28
CA VAL A 207 3.41 4.94 20.10
C VAL A 207 3.36 4.14 18.81
N GLU A 208 3.93 4.68 17.73
CA GLU A 208 3.99 3.99 16.45
C GLU A 208 4.85 2.74 16.54
N HIS A 209 6.07 2.86 17.08
CA HIS A 209 7.01 1.74 17.13
C HIS A 209 6.64 0.66 18.15
N LEU A 210 6.03 1.01 19.28
CA LEU A 210 5.74 0.06 20.37
C LEU A 210 4.31 -0.47 20.36
N LEU A 211 3.35 0.23 19.74
CA LEU A 211 1.95 -0.19 19.71
C LEU A 211 1.44 -0.42 18.30
N ILE A 212 1.52 0.59 17.42
CA ILE A 212 0.88 0.53 16.10
C ILE A 212 1.56 -0.51 15.20
N ALA A 213 2.88 -0.43 15.03
CA ALA A 213 3.62 -1.34 14.15
C ALA A 213 3.53 -2.82 14.61
N PRO A 214 3.70 -3.17 15.90
CA PRO A 214 3.50 -4.54 16.36
C PRO A 214 2.06 -5.03 16.18
N LEU A 215 1.06 -4.17 16.42
CA LEU A 215 -0.35 -4.53 16.22
C LEU A 215 -0.66 -4.80 14.75
N LEU A 216 -0.17 -3.97 13.83
CA LEU A 216 -0.33 -4.18 12.39
C LEU A 216 0.39 -5.44 11.90
N LEU A 217 1.59 -5.72 12.44
CA LEU A 217 2.31 -6.96 12.15
C LEU A 217 1.52 -8.19 12.62
N ALA A 218 1.01 -8.17 13.85
CA ALA A 218 0.19 -9.25 14.40
C ALA A 218 -1.10 -9.43 13.59
N ALA A 219 -1.79 -8.35 13.25
CA ALA A 219 -2.96 -8.38 12.39
C ALA A 219 -2.64 -8.97 11.01
N GLY A 220 -1.50 -8.59 10.41
CA GLY A 220 -1.04 -9.15 9.15
C GLY A 220 -0.83 -10.67 9.20
N VAL A 221 -0.20 -11.18 10.27
CA VAL A 221 0.00 -12.62 10.48
C VAL A 221 -1.34 -13.34 10.66
N VAL A 222 -2.26 -12.77 11.43
CA VAL A 222 -3.60 -13.35 11.66
C VAL A 222 -4.41 -13.42 10.37
N LEU A 223 -4.27 -12.42 9.50
CA LEU A 223 -4.98 -12.35 8.22
C LEU A 223 -4.41 -13.27 7.13
N LEU A 224 -3.25 -13.91 7.35
CA LEU A 224 -2.76 -14.94 6.44
C LEU A 224 -3.72 -16.15 6.44
N PRO A 225 -3.94 -16.81 5.28
CA PRO A 225 -4.69 -18.06 5.23
C PRO A 225 -4.13 -19.09 6.23
N GLY A 226 -4.98 -19.56 7.16
CA GLY A 226 -4.59 -20.46 8.26
C GLY A 226 -4.12 -19.76 9.55
N GLY A 227 -3.84 -18.45 9.52
CA GLY A 227 -3.37 -17.68 10.67
C GLY A 227 -4.36 -17.66 11.84
N LEU A 228 -5.64 -17.41 11.58
CA LEU A 228 -6.71 -17.50 12.58
C LEU A 228 -6.79 -18.89 13.24
N GLY A 229 -6.66 -19.96 12.46
CA GLY A 229 -6.69 -21.32 12.98
C GLY A 229 -5.52 -21.64 13.93
N ILE A 230 -4.34 -21.09 13.65
CA ILE A 230 -3.19 -21.18 14.57
C ILE A 230 -3.50 -20.49 15.89
N VAL A 231 -4.10 -19.29 15.84
CA VAL A 231 -4.48 -18.55 17.04
C VAL A 231 -5.51 -19.33 17.87
N GLU A 232 -6.57 -19.83 17.23
CA GLU A 232 -7.59 -20.66 17.88
C GLU A 232 -7.00 -21.91 18.53
N HIS A 233 -6.06 -22.58 17.86
CA HIS A 233 -5.39 -23.76 18.38
C HIS A 233 -4.54 -23.44 19.62
N LEU A 234 -3.79 -22.33 19.59
CA LEU A 234 -2.99 -21.87 20.73
C LEU A 234 -3.85 -21.51 21.94
N PHE A 235 -4.97 -20.80 21.72
CA PHE A 235 -5.93 -20.48 22.78
C PHE A 235 -6.57 -21.74 23.39
N THR A 236 -6.95 -22.69 22.54
CA THR A 236 -7.53 -23.95 23.01
C THR A 236 -6.51 -24.74 23.83
N ALA A 237 -5.27 -24.89 23.34
CA ALA A 237 -4.20 -25.60 24.04
C ALA A 237 -3.85 -24.97 25.40
N THR A 238 -3.83 -23.64 25.50
CA THR A 238 -3.61 -22.95 26.78
C THR A 238 -4.79 -23.08 27.74
N SER A 239 -6.03 -23.08 27.24
CA SER A 239 -7.22 -23.28 28.08
C SER A 239 -7.28 -24.67 28.71
N VAL A 240 -6.89 -25.72 27.97
CA VAL A 240 -6.79 -27.09 28.50
C VAL A 240 -5.72 -27.17 29.58
N TRP A 241 -4.55 -26.56 29.35
CA TRP A 241 -3.47 -26.55 30.34
C TRP A 241 -3.82 -25.82 31.65
N LEU A 242 -4.64 -24.75 31.58
CA LEU A 242 -5.12 -24.05 32.77
C LEU A 242 -6.21 -24.84 33.53
N ALA A 243 -6.99 -25.68 32.83
CA ALA A 243 -8.04 -26.50 33.44
C ALA A 243 -7.51 -27.78 34.12
N GLU A 244 -6.31 -28.23 33.76
CA GLU A 244 -5.64 -29.41 34.33
C GLU A 244 -4.76 -29.08 35.57
N ARG A 245 -4.76 -27.83 36.05
CA ARG A 245 -4.07 -27.37 37.27
C ARG A 245 -5.04 -27.09 38.39
#